data_AF-F0SNK5-F1
#
_entry.id   AF-F0SNK5-F1
#
_cell.length_a   1.000
_cell.length_b   1.000
_cell.length_c   1.000
_cell.angle_alpha   90.00
_cell.angle_beta   90.00
_cell.angle_gamma   90.00
#
_symmetry.space_group_name_H-M   'P 1'
#
loop_
_entity.id
_entity.type
_entity.pdbx_description
1 polymer ?
#
loop_
_entity_poly.entity_id
_entity_poly.type
_entity_poly.pdbx_seq_one_letter_code
_entity_poly.pdbx_strand_id
1 'polypeptide(L)'
;MRYILLLLLLTSTASAGEPWQGKIGDHPDWREGCGFDTSDVPCDADRWTENNWSDWLAKKLNLPLTNDVREYTVDTGHRVDIKSHSEAIEVEWDRKFHASVGQALHYSNRTGLPPAVILLVRDPEGPYADYCRKICEQSGVILYIQVVPERPKAIQPVPDTIGGKTSSRRQFMPLPIYGAALMLAAAVSAFPR
;
A
#
# COMPACT_ATOMS: atom_id res chain seq x y z
N MET A 1 -50.75 -20.59 -30.96
CA MET A 1 -49.41 -20.75 -30.37
C MET A 1 -48.44 -19.79 -31.06
N ARG A 2 -48.01 -18.72 -30.38
CA ARG A 2 -46.91 -17.86 -30.82
C ARG A 2 -46.06 -17.56 -29.58
N TYR A 3 -44.90 -18.19 -29.49
CA TYR A 3 -43.90 -17.89 -28.46
C TYR A 3 -43.09 -16.68 -28.93
N ILE A 4 -43.17 -15.57 -28.20
CA ILE A 4 -42.25 -14.45 -28.32
C ILE A 4 -41.09 -14.75 -27.39
N LEU A 5 -39.96 -15.12 -27.98
CA LEU A 5 -38.69 -15.32 -27.29
C LEU A 5 -38.07 -13.92 -27.10
N LEU A 6 -38.27 -13.33 -25.92
CA LEU A 6 -37.63 -12.06 -25.55
C LEU A 6 -36.22 -12.38 -25.02
N LEU A 7 -35.24 -12.39 -25.91
CA LEU A 7 -33.82 -12.42 -25.54
C LEU A 7 -33.45 -11.03 -25.01
N LEU A 8 -33.45 -10.87 -23.68
CA LEU A 8 -32.85 -9.71 -23.00
C LEU A 8 -31.33 -9.89 -23.00
N LEU A 9 -30.69 -9.37 -24.05
CA LEU A 9 -29.25 -9.06 -24.04
C LEU A 9 -29.06 -7.84 -23.14
N LEU A 10 -28.82 -8.07 -21.86
CA LEU A 10 -28.28 -7.05 -20.96
C LEU A 10 -26.81 -6.83 -21.32
N THR A 11 -26.57 -5.90 -22.26
CA THR A 11 -25.23 -5.33 -22.43
C THR A 11 -24.95 -4.46 -21.21
N SER A 12 -24.12 -4.97 -20.31
CA SER A 12 -23.53 -4.23 -19.19
C SER A 12 -22.71 -3.06 -19.75
N THR A 13 -23.33 -1.91 -19.90
CA THR A 13 -22.63 -0.64 -20.07
C THR A 13 -21.97 -0.34 -18.73
N ALA A 14 -20.64 -0.36 -18.69
CA ALA A 14 -19.87 0.12 -17.54
C ALA A 14 -20.16 1.63 -17.35
N SER A 15 -21.20 1.94 -16.56
CA SER A 15 -21.26 3.25 -15.92
C SER A 15 -20.10 3.30 -14.95
N ALA A 16 -19.51 4.48 -14.74
CA ALA A 16 -18.82 4.72 -13.48
C ALA A 16 -19.81 4.31 -12.38
N GLY A 17 -19.53 3.20 -11.69
CA GLY A 17 -20.51 2.53 -10.84
C GLY A 17 -20.97 3.46 -9.72
N GLU A 18 -22.06 3.14 -9.06
CA GLU A 18 -22.35 3.79 -7.77
C GLU A 18 -21.29 3.39 -6.74
N PRO A 19 -20.93 4.27 -5.79
CA PRO A 19 -19.99 3.93 -4.73
C PRO A 19 -20.44 2.70 -3.97
N TRP A 20 -19.51 1.80 -3.63
CA TRP A 20 -19.84 0.58 -2.87
C TRP A 20 -20.45 0.94 -1.51
N GLN A 21 -21.64 0.38 -1.23
CA GLN A 21 -22.40 0.64 -0.01
C GLN A 21 -22.28 -0.50 1.03
N GLY A 22 -21.72 -1.66 0.65
CA GLY A 22 -21.65 -2.84 1.50
C GLY A 22 -20.42 -2.87 2.42
N LYS A 23 -20.23 -3.99 3.12
CA LYS A 23 -18.94 -4.31 3.76
C LYS A 23 -17.92 -4.69 2.69
N ILE A 24 -16.63 -4.49 2.94
CA ILE A 24 -15.59 -4.87 1.97
C ILE A 24 -15.66 -6.37 1.66
N GLY A 25 -15.90 -7.21 2.68
CA GLY A 25 -15.95 -8.66 2.53
C GLY A 25 -17.06 -9.18 1.60
N ASP A 26 -18.09 -8.37 1.36
CA ASP A 26 -19.23 -8.71 0.49
C ASP A 26 -19.03 -8.23 -0.95
N HIS A 27 -17.92 -7.52 -1.24
CA HIS A 27 -17.66 -7.00 -2.58
C HIS A 27 -17.39 -8.16 -3.57
N PRO A 28 -17.97 -8.15 -4.78
CA PRO A 28 -17.87 -9.29 -5.72
C PRO A 28 -16.43 -9.63 -6.12
N ASP A 29 -15.56 -8.62 -6.17
CA ASP A 29 -14.14 -8.79 -6.48
C ASP A 29 -13.27 -9.12 -5.26
N TRP A 30 -13.83 -9.09 -4.05
CA TRP A 30 -13.11 -9.46 -2.84
C TRP A 30 -13.06 -10.97 -2.68
N ARG A 31 -11.86 -11.51 -2.47
CA ARG A 31 -11.66 -12.93 -2.18
C ARG A 31 -11.17 -13.12 -0.76
N GLU A 32 -11.93 -13.87 0.02
CA GLU A 32 -11.57 -14.19 1.41
C GLU A 32 -10.14 -14.77 1.49
N GLY A 33 -9.31 -14.21 2.37
CA GLY A 33 -7.91 -14.58 2.55
C GLY A 33 -6.93 -14.04 1.49
N CYS A 34 -7.39 -13.51 0.36
CA CYS A 34 -6.53 -12.98 -0.71
C CYS A 34 -6.67 -11.47 -0.95
N GLY A 35 -7.84 -10.90 -0.65
CA GLY A 35 -8.19 -9.51 -0.92
C GLY A 35 -8.69 -9.29 -2.35
N PHE A 36 -8.49 -8.08 -2.87
CA PHE A 36 -8.79 -7.77 -4.27
C PHE A 36 -7.78 -8.41 -5.21
N ASP A 37 -8.23 -8.70 -6.43
CA ASP A 37 -7.34 -9.08 -7.53
C ASP A 37 -6.26 -8.01 -7.72
N THR A 38 -5.00 -8.46 -7.77
CA THR A 38 -3.82 -7.62 -7.92
C THR A 38 -3.31 -7.55 -9.34
N SER A 39 -4.00 -8.17 -10.31
CA SER A 39 -3.60 -8.18 -11.72
C SER A 39 -3.52 -6.78 -12.36
N ASP A 40 -4.27 -5.81 -11.85
CA ASP A 40 -4.27 -4.41 -12.28
C ASP A 40 -3.49 -3.48 -11.33
N VAL A 41 -2.81 -4.05 -10.33
CA VAL A 41 -1.88 -3.29 -9.49
C VAL A 41 -0.66 -2.92 -10.33
N PRO A 42 -0.25 -1.64 -10.38
CA PRO A 42 0.96 -1.20 -11.07
C PRO A 42 2.22 -1.96 -10.65
N CYS A 43 3.15 -2.13 -11.59
CA CYS A 43 4.35 -2.96 -11.40
C CYS A 43 5.33 -2.42 -10.35
N ASP A 44 5.13 -1.21 -9.83
CA ASP A 44 5.91 -0.58 -8.78
C ASP A 44 5.23 -0.60 -7.39
N ALA A 45 4.11 -1.33 -7.26
CA ALA A 45 3.36 -1.40 -6.01
C ALA A 45 4.10 -2.07 -4.85
N ASP A 46 5.22 -2.75 -5.13
CA ASP A 46 6.14 -3.22 -4.10
C ASP A 46 6.80 -2.07 -3.31
N ARG A 47 6.80 -0.85 -3.87
CA ARG A 47 7.37 0.37 -3.29
C ARG A 47 6.32 1.35 -2.80
N TRP A 48 5.05 1.01 -2.98
CA TRP A 48 3.96 1.87 -2.58
C TRP A 48 3.97 2.10 -1.08
N THR A 49 3.75 3.36 -0.72
CA THR A 49 3.46 3.73 0.65
C THR A 49 2.08 3.22 1.03
N GLU A 50 1.79 3.20 2.33
CA GLU A 50 0.45 2.95 2.86
C GLU A 50 -0.59 3.84 2.18
N ASN A 51 -0.31 5.13 2.02
CA ASN A 51 -1.19 6.06 1.32
C ASN A 51 -1.51 5.65 -0.12
N ASN A 52 -0.51 5.14 -0.86
CA ASN A 52 -0.75 4.66 -2.24
C ASN A 52 -1.67 3.43 -2.25
N TRP A 53 -1.49 2.51 -1.30
CA TRP A 53 -2.36 1.35 -1.13
C TRP A 53 -3.78 1.77 -0.76
N SER A 54 -3.94 2.67 0.19
CA SER A 54 -5.25 3.14 0.62
C SER A 54 -6.01 3.87 -0.48
N ASP A 55 -5.32 4.65 -1.33
CA ASP A 55 -5.94 5.28 -2.51
C ASP A 55 -6.39 4.23 -3.55
N TRP A 56 -5.56 3.20 -3.78
CA TRP A 56 -5.91 2.12 -4.69
C TRP A 56 -7.10 1.30 -4.18
N LEU A 57 -7.10 0.96 -2.89
CA LEU A 57 -8.19 0.24 -2.24
C LEU A 57 -9.51 1.04 -2.27
N ALA A 58 -9.46 2.34 -2.01
CA ALA A 58 -10.64 3.20 -2.11
C ALA A 58 -11.19 3.23 -3.54
N LYS A 59 -10.33 3.27 -4.57
CA LYS A 59 -10.77 3.16 -5.98
C LYS A 59 -11.39 1.79 -6.29
N LYS A 60 -10.83 0.70 -5.76
CA LYS A 60 -11.40 -0.65 -5.92
C LYS A 60 -12.79 -0.77 -5.33
N LEU A 61 -13.03 -0.10 -4.21
CA LEU A 61 -14.34 0.04 -3.58
C LEU A 61 -15.22 1.09 -4.27
N ASN A 62 -14.77 1.69 -5.37
CA ASN A 62 -15.43 2.77 -6.09
C ASN A 62 -15.82 3.95 -5.18
N LEU A 63 -15.01 4.21 -4.15
CA LEU A 63 -15.19 5.32 -3.23
C LEU A 63 -14.52 6.58 -3.79
N PRO A 64 -15.12 7.77 -3.61
CA PRO A 64 -14.51 9.01 -4.03
C PRO A 64 -13.25 9.30 -3.21
N LEU A 65 -12.19 9.79 -3.85
CA LEU A 65 -10.97 10.23 -3.17
C LEU A 65 -11.11 11.65 -2.61
N THR A 66 -12.07 11.84 -1.71
CA THR A 66 -12.31 13.09 -1.00
C THR A 66 -11.89 12.97 0.46
N ASN A 67 -11.70 14.09 1.15
CA ASN A 67 -11.35 14.10 2.57
C ASN A 67 -12.46 13.54 3.49
N ASP A 68 -13.68 13.33 2.97
CA ASP A 68 -14.77 12.70 3.71
C ASP A 68 -14.69 11.16 3.73
N VAL A 69 -13.83 10.61 2.86
CA VAL A 69 -13.57 9.18 2.69
C VAL A 69 -12.11 8.86 3.02
N ARG A 70 -11.16 9.56 2.40
CA ARG A 70 -9.72 9.36 2.57
C ARG A 70 -9.15 10.32 3.57
N GLU A 71 -8.29 9.83 4.46
CA GLU A 71 -7.66 10.62 5.51
C GLU A 71 -8.69 11.45 6.32
N TYR A 72 -9.87 10.86 6.55
CA TYR A 72 -11.00 11.52 7.19
C TYR A 72 -10.62 11.96 8.61
N THR A 73 -10.62 13.28 8.84
CA THR A 73 -10.16 13.85 10.10
C THR A 73 -11.28 13.78 11.15
N VAL A 74 -11.02 13.08 12.24
CA VAL A 74 -11.92 13.05 13.41
C VAL A 74 -11.67 14.26 14.32
N ASP A 75 -12.59 14.49 15.27
CA ASP A 75 -12.56 15.59 16.24
C ASP A 75 -11.23 15.74 17.03
N THR A 76 -10.50 14.64 17.19
CA THR A 76 -9.20 14.59 17.87
C THR A 76 -8.01 14.98 16.98
N GLY A 77 -8.23 15.32 15.71
CA GLY A 77 -7.18 15.66 14.75
C GLY A 77 -6.45 14.47 14.14
N HIS A 78 -6.77 13.25 14.57
CA HIS A 78 -6.33 12.01 13.91
C HIS A 78 -7.14 11.76 12.64
N ARG A 79 -6.65 10.87 11.77
CA ARG A 79 -7.21 10.64 10.43
C ARG A 79 -7.48 9.15 10.24
N VAL A 80 -8.68 8.82 9.78
CA VAL A 80 -9.06 7.48 9.33
C VAL A 80 -8.57 7.30 7.91
N ASP A 81 -7.90 6.19 7.60
CA ASP A 81 -7.44 5.95 6.24
C ASP A 81 -8.61 5.90 5.26
N ILE A 82 -9.55 4.97 5.46
CA ILE A 82 -10.72 4.85 4.59
C ILE A 82 -11.98 4.84 5.46
N LYS A 83 -12.83 5.84 5.27
CA LYS A 83 -14.17 5.90 5.82
C LYS A 83 -15.16 5.51 4.74
N SER A 84 -15.67 4.28 4.83
CA SER A 84 -16.75 3.82 3.96
C SER A 84 -18.11 4.17 4.55
N HIS A 85 -19.19 3.73 3.91
CA HIS A 85 -20.53 3.84 4.46
C HIS A 85 -20.77 2.90 5.66
N SER A 86 -19.99 1.83 5.76
CA SER A 86 -20.23 0.72 6.68
C SER A 86 -19.14 0.58 7.73
N GLU A 87 -17.94 1.13 7.52
CA GLU A 87 -16.73 0.80 8.28
C GLU A 87 -15.77 2.00 8.38
N ALA A 88 -15.08 2.11 9.52
CA ALA A 88 -13.91 2.97 9.68
C ALA A 88 -12.65 2.09 9.59
N ILE A 89 -11.91 2.24 8.51
CA ILE A 89 -10.87 1.30 8.09
C ILE A 89 -9.50 1.94 8.26
N GLU A 90 -8.62 1.25 8.96
CA GLU A 90 -7.18 1.51 8.94
C GLU A 90 -6.49 0.56 7.96
N VAL A 91 -5.55 1.07 7.17
CA VAL A 91 -4.75 0.29 6.22
C VAL A 91 -3.31 0.29 6.73
N GLU A 92 -2.72 -0.87 7.00
CA GLU A 92 -1.35 -0.91 7.54
C GLU A 92 -0.64 -2.21 7.15
N TRP A 93 0.69 -2.14 7.13
CA TRP A 93 1.56 -3.28 6.90
C TRP A 93 1.57 -4.24 8.09
N ASP A 94 1.60 -5.53 7.77
CA ASP A 94 1.61 -6.65 8.70
C ASP A 94 2.47 -6.47 9.96
N ARG A 95 3.71 -6.00 9.84
CA ARG A 95 4.66 -5.82 10.94
C ARG A 95 4.24 -4.77 11.99
N LYS A 96 3.25 -3.94 11.69
CA LYS A 96 2.75 -2.86 12.57
C LYS A 96 1.30 -3.06 13.01
N PHE A 97 0.74 -4.24 12.80
CA PHE A 97 -0.69 -4.52 13.06
C PHE A 97 -1.19 -4.15 14.46
N HIS A 98 -0.33 -4.19 15.50
CA HIS A 98 -0.72 -3.82 16.86
C HIS A 98 -1.19 -2.35 16.96
N ALA A 99 -0.54 -1.45 16.23
CA ALA A 99 -0.92 -0.04 16.19
C ALA A 99 -2.25 0.14 15.43
N SER A 100 -2.40 -0.54 14.29
CA SER A 100 -3.59 -0.41 13.46
C SER A 100 -4.86 -0.91 14.13
N VAL A 101 -4.79 -1.98 14.94
CA VAL A 101 -5.94 -2.44 15.76
C VAL A 101 -6.38 -1.36 16.74
N GLY A 102 -5.44 -0.73 17.45
CA GLY A 102 -5.75 0.35 18.40
C GLY A 102 -6.33 1.58 17.70
N GLN A 103 -5.80 1.92 16.54
CA GLN A 103 -6.29 3.03 15.71
C GLN A 103 -7.71 2.75 15.19
N ALA A 104 -7.97 1.57 14.63
CA ALA A 104 -9.30 1.17 14.15
C ALA A 104 -10.36 1.27 15.26
N LEU A 105 -10.06 0.77 16.47
CA LEU A 105 -10.94 0.88 17.63
C LEU A 105 -11.20 2.35 18.03
N HIS A 106 -10.15 3.18 18.05
CA HIS A 106 -10.29 4.62 18.32
C HIS A 106 -11.19 5.29 17.27
N TYR A 107 -10.97 5.02 15.98
CA TYR A 107 -11.77 5.61 14.91
C TYR A 107 -13.21 5.14 14.93
N SER A 108 -13.48 3.88 15.28
CA SER A 108 -14.83 3.39 15.47
C SER A 108 -15.57 4.19 16.54
N ASN A 109 -14.94 4.43 17.68
CA ASN A 109 -15.53 5.25 18.75
C ASN A 109 -15.82 6.69 18.30
N ARG A 110 -14.99 7.26 17.41
CA ARG A 110 -15.17 8.64 16.91
C ARG A 110 -16.18 8.78 15.77
N THR A 111 -16.31 7.77 14.94
CA THR A 111 -17.16 7.81 13.74
C THR A 111 -18.52 7.15 13.95
N GLY A 112 -18.65 6.29 14.97
CA GLY A 112 -19.82 5.43 15.16
C GLY A 112 -19.89 4.25 14.18
N LEU A 113 -18.89 4.09 13.31
CA LEU A 113 -18.81 2.98 12.37
C LEU A 113 -18.05 1.80 12.98
N PRO A 114 -18.38 0.55 12.60
CA PRO A 114 -17.58 -0.63 12.92
C PRO A 114 -16.08 -0.45 12.62
N PRO A 115 -15.19 -0.92 13.51
CA PRO A 115 -13.74 -0.85 13.29
C PRO A 115 -13.30 -1.93 12.29
N ALA A 116 -12.48 -1.54 11.32
CA ALA A 116 -11.90 -2.47 10.36
C ALA A 116 -10.40 -2.21 10.14
N VAL A 117 -9.67 -3.26 9.81
CA VAL A 117 -8.27 -3.21 9.38
C VAL A 117 -8.14 -3.92 8.04
N ILE A 118 -7.56 -3.25 7.04
CA ILE A 118 -7.00 -3.91 5.86
C ILE A 118 -5.50 -4.12 6.12
N LEU A 119 -5.12 -5.37 6.35
CA LEU A 119 -3.74 -5.75 6.60
C LEU A 119 -3.03 -6.05 5.28
N LEU A 120 -2.01 -5.26 4.97
CA LEU A 120 -1.15 -5.47 3.80
C LEU A 120 -0.10 -6.54 4.13
N VAL A 121 -0.19 -7.70 3.47
CA VAL A 121 0.67 -8.86 3.73
C VAL A 121 1.37 -9.32 2.45
N ARG A 122 2.61 -9.80 2.56
CA ARG A 122 3.25 -10.56 1.45
C ARG A 122 2.96 -12.05 1.56
N ASP A 123 2.87 -12.53 2.79
CA ASP A 123 2.52 -13.90 3.14
C ASP A 123 1.25 -13.89 4.00
N PRO A 124 0.07 -14.22 3.45
CA PRO A 124 -1.18 -14.21 4.20
C PRO A 124 -1.21 -15.27 5.30
N GLU A 125 -0.36 -16.30 5.24
CA GLU A 125 -0.24 -17.35 6.26
C GLU A 125 0.97 -17.13 7.18
N GLY A 126 1.57 -15.94 7.11
CA GLY A 126 2.67 -15.55 7.96
C GLY A 126 2.26 -15.29 9.41
N PRO A 127 3.22 -15.31 10.35
CA PRO A 127 2.93 -15.19 11.78
C PRO A 127 2.26 -13.87 12.15
N TYR A 128 2.56 -12.77 11.45
CA TYR A 128 1.91 -11.48 11.69
C TYR A 128 0.43 -11.48 11.31
N ALA A 129 0.08 -12.10 10.18
CA ALA A 129 -1.32 -12.25 9.78
C ALA A 129 -2.08 -13.11 10.80
N ASP A 130 -1.49 -14.21 11.26
CA ASP A 130 -2.08 -15.07 12.30
C ASP A 130 -2.30 -14.35 13.63
N TYR A 131 -1.33 -13.56 14.09
CA TYR A 131 -1.49 -12.78 15.32
C TYR A 131 -2.54 -11.68 15.15
N CYS A 132 -2.56 -11.01 14.00
CA CYS A 132 -3.57 -9.99 13.71
C CYS A 132 -4.97 -10.61 13.69
N ARG A 133 -5.18 -11.77 13.02
CA ARG A 133 -6.45 -12.52 13.03
C ARG A 133 -6.96 -12.76 14.45
N LYS A 134 -6.11 -13.32 15.32
CA LYS A 134 -6.46 -13.63 16.72
C LYS A 134 -6.85 -12.38 17.50
N ILE A 135 -6.09 -11.29 17.36
CA ILE A 135 -6.35 -10.05 18.09
C ILE A 135 -7.60 -9.35 17.57
N CYS A 136 -7.81 -9.31 16.25
CA CYS A 136 -9.02 -8.75 15.65
C CYS A 136 -10.27 -9.53 16.08
N GLU A 137 -10.22 -10.87 16.08
CA GLU A 137 -11.31 -11.71 16.58
C GLU A 137 -11.63 -11.42 18.05
N GLN A 138 -10.61 -11.33 18.91
CA GLN A 138 -10.77 -11.03 20.34
C GLN A 138 -11.31 -9.63 20.62
N SER A 139 -10.97 -8.65 19.78
CA SER A 139 -11.34 -7.24 19.96
C SER A 139 -12.60 -6.83 19.19
N GLY A 140 -13.15 -7.71 18.37
CA GLY A 140 -14.30 -7.40 17.50
C GLY A 140 -13.96 -6.46 16.34
N VAL A 141 -12.68 -6.37 15.96
CA VAL A 141 -12.24 -5.62 14.78
C VAL A 141 -12.39 -6.49 13.54
N ILE A 142 -12.98 -5.94 12.48
CA ILE A 142 -13.12 -6.65 11.21
C ILE A 142 -11.75 -6.68 10.53
N LEU A 143 -11.26 -7.87 10.21
CA LEU A 143 -9.98 -8.03 9.51
C LEU A 143 -10.20 -8.38 8.04
N TYR A 144 -9.57 -7.59 7.19
CA TYR A 144 -9.44 -7.82 5.76
C TYR A 144 -7.96 -8.07 5.45
N ILE A 145 -7.66 -9.12 4.69
CA ILE A 145 -6.30 -9.41 4.23
C ILE A 145 -6.18 -8.95 2.78
N GLN A 146 -5.22 -8.07 2.49
CA GLN A 146 -4.82 -7.73 1.12
C GLN A 146 -3.43 -8.27 0.86
N VAL A 147 -3.33 -9.24 -0.05
CA VAL A 147 -2.04 -9.76 -0.48
C VAL A 147 -1.37 -8.73 -1.40
N VAL A 148 -0.13 -8.39 -1.08
CA VAL A 148 0.72 -7.49 -1.83
C VAL A 148 1.71 -8.33 -2.65
N PRO A 149 1.75 -8.18 -3.99
CA PRO A 149 2.64 -8.98 -4.82
C PRO A 149 4.11 -8.73 -4.45
N GLU A 150 4.89 -9.81 -4.39
CA GLU A 150 6.35 -9.68 -4.30
C GLU A 150 6.93 -9.26 -5.64
N ARG A 151 7.99 -8.44 -5.57
CA ARG A 151 8.82 -8.19 -6.73
C ARG A 151 9.43 -9.53 -7.17
N PRO A 152 9.41 -9.86 -8.47
CA PRO A 152 10.29 -10.90 -9.00
C PRO A 152 11.73 -10.53 -8.61
N LYS A 153 12.40 -11.34 -7.78
CA LYS A 153 13.81 -11.11 -7.46
C LYS A 153 14.54 -10.95 -8.79
N ALA A 154 15.21 -9.81 -8.98
CA ALA A 154 16.00 -9.59 -10.19
C ALA A 154 16.87 -10.83 -10.36
N ILE A 155 16.74 -11.50 -11.51
CA ILE A 155 17.57 -12.67 -11.82
C ILE A 155 19.00 -12.14 -11.71
N GLN A 156 19.70 -12.56 -10.66
CA GLN A 156 21.11 -12.25 -10.49
C GLN A 156 21.76 -12.66 -11.82
N PRO A 157 22.57 -11.80 -12.47
CA PRO A 157 23.23 -12.18 -13.70
C PRO A 157 23.91 -13.52 -13.45
N VAL A 158 23.58 -14.51 -14.29
CA VAL A 158 24.16 -15.85 -14.18
C VAL A 158 25.67 -15.62 -14.16
N PRO A 159 26.40 -15.99 -13.10
CA PRO A 159 27.83 -15.79 -13.07
C PRO A 159 28.40 -16.48 -14.30
N ASP A 160 29.14 -15.75 -15.14
CA ASP A 160 29.74 -16.26 -16.36
C ASP A 160 30.57 -17.51 -16.03
N THR A 161 29.93 -18.67 -16.07
CA THR A 161 30.55 -19.97 -15.82
C THR A 161 30.90 -20.55 -17.17
N ILE A 162 31.66 -19.78 -17.94
CA ILE A 162 32.46 -20.31 -19.04
C ILE A 162 33.89 -19.89 -18.76
N GLY A 163 34.64 -20.86 -18.24
CA GLY A 163 36.06 -20.73 -17.96
C GLY A 163 36.82 -20.20 -19.17
N GLY A 164 37.28 -18.96 -19.05
CA GLY A 164 38.37 -18.41 -19.82
C GLY A 164 39.39 -17.84 -18.85
N LYS A 165 40.35 -18.65 -18.40
CA LYS A 165 41.56 -18.13 -17.76
C LYS A 165 42.29 -17.25 -18.78
N THR A 166 42.10 -15.93 -18.72
CA THR A 166 43.06 -14.98 -19.28
C THR A 166 43.40 -13.93 -18.23
N SER A 167 44.46 -14.25 -17.51
CA SER A 167 45.39 -13.28 -16.93
C SER A 167 45.69 -12.14 -17.91
N SER A 168 45.43 -10.89 -17.52
CA SER A 168 46.50 -9.92 -17.25
C SER A 168 45.94 -8.52 -16.94
N ARG A 169 46.42 -7.98 -15.82
CA ARG A 169 46.71 -6.56 -15.53
C ARG A 169 46.31 -5.53 -16.60
N ARG A 170 45.53 -4.54 -16.17
CA ARG A 170 46.03 -3.17 -15.96
C ARG A 170 45.28 -2.51 -14.80
N GLN A 171 45.92 -2.50 -13.63
CA GLN A 171 45.63 -1.52 -12.59
C GLN A 171 45.95 -0.14 -13.17
N PHE A 172 44.93 0.66 -13.45
CA PHE A 172 45.10 2.11 -13.54
C PHE A 172 45.25 2.61 -12.11
N MET A 173 46.49 2.88 -11.70
CA MET A 173 46.76 3.64 -10.48
C MET A 173 46.46 5.12 -10.75
N PRO A 174 45.62 5.80 -9.95
CA PRO A 174 45.57 7.25 -9.98
C PRO A 174 46.88 7.82 -9.42
N LEU A 175 47.45 8.81 -10.12
CA LEU A 175 48.64 9.54 -9.69
C LEU A 175 48.35 10.31 -8.38
N PRO A 176 49.31 10.39 -7.44
CA PRO A 176 49.16 11.18 -6.22
C PRO A 176 49.37 12.66 -6.55
N ILE A 177 48.34 13.48 -6.39
CA ILE A 177 48.46 14.94 -6.45
C ILE A 177 48.92 15.41 -5.06
N TYR A 178 50.24 15.51 -4.88
CA TYR A 178 50.84 16.20 -3.74
C TYR A 178 51.09 17.67 -4.09
N GLY A 179 50.55 18.57 -3.26
CA GLY A 179 51.22 19.80 -2.86
C GLY A 179 50.80 21.08 -3.58
N ALA A 180 50.04 21.92 -2.88
CA ALA A 180 50.49 23.26 -2.49
C ALA A 180 49.43 23.92 -1.60
N ALA A 181 49.61 23.79 -0.28
CA ALA A 181 49.07 24.75 0.66
C ALA A 181 50.02 25.96 0.68
N LEU A 182 49.52 27.15 0.38
CA LEU A 182 50.14 28.38 0.85
C LEU A 182 49.04 29.41 1.21
N MET A 183 49.10 29.79 2.48
CA MET A 183 48.39 30.88 3.14
C MET A 183 48.50 32.20 2.36
N LEU A 184 47.42 32.99 2.31
CA LEU A 184 47.53 34.42 2.57
C LEU A 184 46.20 35.01 3.09
N ALA A 185 46.36 35.97 3.99
CA ALA A 185 45.37 36.51 4.90
C ALA A 185 44.66 37.78 4.35
N ALA A 186 43.63 38.17 5.11
CA ALA A 186 43.14 39.53 5.37
C ALA A 186 42.29 40.27 4.30
N ALA A 187 41.06 40.64 4.71
CA ALA A 187 40.41 41.97 4.60
C ALA A 187 38.90 41.78 4.90
N VAL A 188 38.39 42.06 6.11
CA VAL A 188 37.85 43.35 6.60
C VAL A 188 37.12 44.20 5.55
N SER A 189 35.79 44.22 5.61
CA SER A 189 34.89 45.40 5.54
C SER A 189 33.43 44.88 5.38
N ALA A 190 32.59 44.92 6.42
CA ALA A 190 31.76 46.06 6.82
C ALA A 190 30.79 46.52 5.71
N PHE A 191 29.52 46.16 5.81
CA PHE A 191 28.40 47.05 5.43
C PHE A 191 27.18 46.79 6.34
N PRO A 192 26.39 47.84 6.66
CA PRO A 192 25.41 47.87 7.72
C PRO A 192 24.00 47.48 7.23
N ARG A 193 23.09 47.47 8.21
CA ARG A 193 21.67 47.09 8.19
C ARG A 193 20.85 47.68 7.04
#